data_AF-A0A848ZEI6-F1
#
_entry.id   AF-A0A848ZEI6-F1
#
_cell.length_a   1.000
_cell.length_b   1.000
_cell.length_c   1.000
_cell.angle_alpha   90.00
_cell.angle_beta   90.00
_cell.angle_gamma   90.00
#
_symmetry.space_group_name_H-M   'P 1'
#
loop_
_entity.id
_entity.type
_entity.pdbx_description
1 polymer ?
#
loop_
_entity_poly.entity_id
_entity_poly.type
_entity_poly.pdbx_seq_one_letter_code
_entity_poly.pdbx_strand_id
1 'polypeptide(L)'
;MTDLDNKASENLLRGSLSVRVGVIRDGTLGISLSMGGHLIGEWTDSKARTLSLTKDFKVAICAEDGERLYLFSVPGRTLSGEQLSDAEVKIDFEMSN
;
A
#
# COMPACT_ATOMS: atom_id res chain seq x y z
N MET A 1 8.36 -9.57 -45.18
CA MET A 1 7.29 -10.54 -44.87
C MET A 1 7.83 -11.41 -43.74
N THR A 2 7.64 -11.12 -42.46
CA THR A 2 6.81 -10.18 -41.68
C THR A 2 7.62 -9.99 -40.37
N ASP A 3 7.96 -8.77 -39.99
CA ASP A 3 7.24 -7.98 -38.97
C ASP A 3 6.87 -8.78 -37.71
N LEU A 4 7.27 -8.21 -36.56
CA LEU A 4 6.88 -8.51 -35.18
C LEU A 4 7.68 -9.61 -34.45
N ASP A 5 8.82 -9.22 -33.88
CA ASP A 5 9.19 -9.67 -32.53
C ASP A 5 10.00 -8.61 -31.76
N ASN A 6 9.85 -7.33 -32.12
CA ASN A 6 10.28 -6.25 -31.23
C ASN A 6 9.17 -6.04 -30.18
N LYS A 7 9.04 -7.02 -29.28
CA LYS A 7 8.21 -6.91 -28.09
C LYS A 7 8.86 -5.80 -27.27
N ALA A 8 8.33 -4.58 -27.38
CA ALA A 8 8.73 -3.47 -26.54
C ALA A 8 8.74 -3.99 -25.10
N SER A 9 9.91 -4.01 -24.46
CA SER A 9 9.99 -4.29 -23.03
C SER A 9 9.11 -3.24 -22.37
N GLU A 10 7.92 -3.64 -21.93
CA GLU A 10 7.06 -2.79 -21.11
C GLU A 10 7.94 -2.30 -19.97
N ASN A 11 8.17 -0.98 -19.93
CA ASN A 11 9.00 -0.41 -18.91
C ASN A 11 8.18 -0.39 -17.63
N LEU A 12 8.30 -1.45 -16.84
CA LEU A 12 7.55 -1.63 -15.60
C LEU A 12 8.13 -0.69 -14.54
N LEU A 13 7.29 0.21 -14.04
CA LEU A 13 7.62 1.05 -12.91
C LEU A 13 7.44 0.24 -11.63
N ARG A 14 8.54 0.03 -10.90
CA ARG A 14 8.52 -0.61 -9.58
C ARG A 14 8.30 0.41 -8.49
N GLY A 15 7.38 0.10 -7.57
CA GLY A 15 7.09 0.93 -6.39
C GLY A 15 7.09 0.09 -5.12
N SER A 16 7.33 0.78 -4.00
CA SER A 16 7.29 0.23 -2.64
C SER A 16 6.48 1.19 -1.77
N LEU A 17 5.25 0.80 -1.46
CA LEU A 17 4.32 1.57 -0.63
C LEU A 17 4.33 1.05 0.81
N SER A 18 4.48 1.95 1.77
CA SER A 18 4.19 1.71 3.18
C SER A 18 2.85 2.33 3.57
N VAL A 19 2.00 1.54 4.22
CA VAL A 19 0.76 1.96 4.86
C VAL A 19 0.98 1.90 6.37
N ARG A 20 0.67 2.99 7.08
CA ARG A 20 0.80 3.05 8.55
C ARG A 20 -0.43 3.64 9.19
N VAL A 21 -0.80 3.14 10.36
CA VAL A 21 -1.79 3.75 11.26
C VAL A 21 -1.08 4.33 12.48
N GLY A 22 -1.49 5.50 12.93
CA GLY A 22 -0.87 6.16 14.08
C GLY A 22 -1.15 7.66 14.11
N VAL A 23 -0.37 8.39 14.90
CA VAL A 23 -0.43 9.85 14.93
C VAL A 23 0.18 10.41 13.63
N ILE A 24 -0.62 11.13 12.86
CA ILE A 24 -0.18 11.80 11.62
C ILE A 24 0.33 13.22 11.92
N ARG A 25 0.85 13.93 10.91
CA ARG A 25 1.56 15.21 11.11
C ARG A 25 0.75 16.32 11.81
N ASP A 26 -0.57 16.30 11.72
CA ASP A 26 -1.42 17.28 12.40
C ASP A 26 -1.68 16.97 13.89
N GLY A 27 -1.13 15.85 14.39
CA GLY A 27 -1.26 15.40 15.77
C GLY A 27 -2.50 14.53 16.02
N THR A 28 -3.36 14.32 15.02
CA THR A 28 -4.53 13.43 15.12
C THR A 28 -4.15 11.99 14.80
N LEU A 29 -4.99 11.04 15.24
CA LEU A 29 -4.89 9.66 14.78
C LEU A 29 -5.37 9.57 13.34
N GLY A 30 -4.67 8.78 12.53
CA GLY A 30 -5.00 8.59 11.14
C GLY A 30 -4.16 7.54 10.44
N ILE A 31 -4.22 7.60 9.13
CA ILE A 31 -3.53 6.70 8.21
C ILE A 31 -2.55 7.51 7.39
N SER A 32 -1.35 6.97 7.16
CA SER A 32 -0.33 7.56 6.31
C SER A 32 0.12 6.59 5.23
N LEU A 33 0.39 7.13 4.05
CA LEU A 33 0.92 6.44 2.88
C LEU A 33 2.26 7.03 2.52
N SER A 34 3.28 6.19 2.38
CA SER A 34 4.61 6.61 1.95
C SER A 34 5.11 5.73 0.80
N MET A 35 5.71 6.33 -0.23
CA MET A 35 6.31 5.62 -1.35
C MET A 35 7.82 5.87 -1.36
N GLY A 36 8.63 4.82 -1.33
CA GLY A 36 10.10 4.95 -1.33
C GLY A 36 10.63 5.81 -0.17
N GLY A 37 9.97 5.77 0.99
CA GLY A 37 10.32 6.58 2.16
C GLY A 37 9.79 8.02 2.15
N HIS A 38 9.12 8.45 1.07
CA HIS A 38 8.51 9.77 0.98
C HIS A 38 7.00 9.69 1.25
N LEU A 39 6.51 10.54 2.16
CA LEU A 39 5.08 10.64 2.44
C LEU A 39 4.32 11.17 1.21
N ILE A 40 3.30 10.44 0.77
CA ILE A 40 2.46 10.80 -0.39
C ILE A 40 1.03 11.17 -0.02
N GLY A 41 0.58 10.84 1.19
CA GLY A 41 -0.76 11.21 1.66
C GLY A 41 -1.01 10.79 3.09
N GLU A 42 -1.87 11.55 3.77
CA GLU A 42 -2.37 11.27 5.10
C GLU A 42 -3.84 11.66 5.16
N TRP A 43 -4.60 10.97 6.01
CA TRP A 43 -5.93 11.44 6.41
C TRP A 43 -6.23 11.05 7.84
N THR A 44 -6.95 11.91 8.53
CA THR A 44 -7.43 11.68 9.89
C THR A 44 -8.45 10.56 9.90
N ASP A 45 -8.27 9.62 10.81
CA ASP A 45 -9.23 8.58 11.13
C ASP A 45 -9.06 8.19 12.60
N SER A 46 -10.03 8.58 13.42
CA SER A 46 -9.97 8.35 14.87
C SER A 46 -10.22 6.89 15.26
N LYS A 47 -10.70 6.04 14.35
CA LYS A 47 -11.00 4.63 14.61
C LYS A 47 -9.88 3.70 14.16
N ALA A 48 -9.09 4.06 13.14
CA ALA A 48 -8.00 3.23 12.64
C ALA A 48 -6.96 2.94 13.73
N ARG A 49 -6.66 1.66 13.97
CA ARG A 49 -5.72 1.21 15.02
C ARG A 49 -4.73 0.17 14.55
N THR A 50 -5.17 -0.77 13.72
CA THR A 50 -4.34 -1.89 13.30
C THR A 50 -4.43 -2.13 11.80
N LEU A 51 -3.44 -2.83 11.28
CA LEU A 51 -3.33 -3.27 9.90
C LEU A 51 -3.25 -4.79 9.86
N SER A 52 -3.82 -5.37 8.81
CA SER A 52 -3.63 -6.78 8.49
C SER A 52 -3.40 -6.96 7.00
N LEU A 53 -2.33 -7.67 6.65
CA LEU A 53 -2.04 -8.03 5.27
C LEU A 53 -2.87 -9.26 4.88
N THR A 54 -3.67 -9.13 3.82
CA THR A 54 -4.47 -10.24 3.30
C THR A 54 -3.63 -11.18 2.43
N LYS A 55 -4.15 -12.38 2.15
CA LYS A 55 -3.51 -13.37 1.26
C LYS A 55 -3.32 -12.87 -0.18
N ASP A 56 -4.13 -11.90 -0.62
CA ASP A 56 -4.02 -11.23 -1.92
C ASP A 56 -3.26 -9.90 -1.85
N PHE A 57 -2.44 -9.71 -0.80
CA PHE A 57 -1.57 -8.55 -0.59
C PHE A 57 -2.29 -7.19 -0.55
N LYS A 58 -3.54 -7.18 -0.11
CA LYS A 58 -4.27 -5.96 0.24
C LYS A 58 -4.03 -5.65 1.71
N VAL A 59 -4.09 -4.37 2.06
CA VAL A 59 -4.00 -3.94 3.46
C VAL A 59 -5.39 -3.72 3.99
N ALA A 60 -5.84 -4.56 4.91
CA ALA A 60 -7.01 -4.25 5.73
C ALA A 60 -6.59 -3.25 6.80
N ILE A 61 -7.33 -2.14 6.89
CA ILE A 61 -7.18 -1.16 7.96
C ILE A 61 -8.35 -1.37 8.93
N CYS A 62 -8.04 -1.63 10.18
CA CYS A 62 -9.00 -2.09 11.17
C CYS A 62 -9.10 -1.15 12.37
N ALA A 63 -10.28 -1.14 12.99
CA ALA A 63 -10.49 -0.59 14.32
C ALA A 63 -9.90 -1.48 15.41
N GLU A 64 -9.96 -1.02 16.65
CA GLU A 64 -9.41 -1.72 17.81
C GLU A 64 -10.04 -3.10 18.04
N ASP A 65 -11.33 -3.25 17.74
CA ASP A 65 -12.08 -4.50 17.86
C ASP A 65 -11.89 -5.45 16.66
N GLY A 66 -11.05 -5.07 15.70
CA GLY A 66 -10.83 -5.83 14.47
C GLY A 66 -11.87 -5.57 13.37
N GLU A 67 -12.83 -4.66 13.56
CA GLU A 67 -13.72 -4.21 12.49
C GLU A 67 -12.88 -3.62 11.36
N ARG A 68 -13.03 -4.17 10.14
CA ARG A 68 -12.34 -3.65 8.96
C ARG A 68 -13.03 -2.39 8.45
N LEU A 69 -12.34 -1.26 8.57
CA LEU A 69 -12.79 0.07 8.13
C LEU A 69 -12.53 0.26 6.63
N TYR A 70 -11.34 -0.15 6.17
CA TYR A 70 -10.91 0.01 4.78
C TYR A 70 -10.19 -1.25 4.29
N LEU A 71 -10.18 -1.41 2.96
CA LEU A 71 -9.33 -2.37 2.26
C LEU A 71 -8.56 -1.64 1.18
N PHE A 72 -7.25 -1.50 1.37
CA PHE A 72 -6.37 -0.76 0.49
C PHE A 72 -5.65 -1.72 -0.47
N SER A 73 -5.58 -1.34 -1.75
CA SER A 73 -4.84 -2.06 -2.79
C SER A 73 -4.03 -1.09 -3.64
N VAL A 74 -2.83 -1.50 -4.04
CA VAL A 74 -2.00 -0.74 -4.97
C VAL A 74 -2.49 -0.89 -6.40
N PRO A 75 -2.28 0.11 -7.27
CA PRO A 75 -2.50 -0.05 -8.70
C PRO A 75 -1.46 -1.00 -9.30
N GLY A 76 -1.85 -1.72 -10.36
CA GLY A 76 -0.97 -2.66 -11.06
C GLY A 76 -0.88 -4.03 -10.40
N ARG A 77 0.27 -4.68 -10.55
CA ARG A 77 0.51 -6.03 -10.05
C ARG A 77 1.32 -5.98 -8.77
N THR A 78 0.74 -6.47 -7.68
CA THR A 78 1.49 -6.69 -6.44
C THR A 78 2.52 -7.81 -6.63
N LEU A 79 3.76 -7.53 -6.22
CA LEU A 79 4.86 -8.48 -6.22
C LEU A 79 4.98 -9.19 -4.87
N SER A 80 4.90 -8.42 -3.80
CA SER A 80 5.00 -8.90 -2.42
C SER A 80 4.32 -7.94 -1.45
N GLY A 81 3.97 -8.46 -0.28
CA GLY A 81 3.57 -7.66 0.87
C GLY A 81 4.22 -8.22 2.12
N GLU A 82 4.54 -7.32 3.04
CA GLU A 82 5.17 -7.63 4.32
C GLU A 82 4.44 -6.87 5.44
N GLN A 83 3.97 -7.58 6.45
CA GLN A 83 3.46 -6.97 7.67
C GLN A 83 4.63 -6.73 8.62
N LEU A 84 5.05 -5.47 8.74
CA LEU A 84 6.20 -5.07 9.55
C LEU A 84 5.82 -4.96 11.04
N SER A 85 4.58 -4.56 11.32
CA SER A 85 3.97 -4.59 12.64
C SER A 85 2.45 -4.57 12.53
N ASP A 86 1.74 -4.59 13.66
CA ASP A 86 0.29 -4.38 13.69
C ASP A 86 -0.10 -2.96 13.23
N ALA A 87 0.84 -2.02 13.15
CA ALA A 87 0.59 -0.64 12.73
C ALA A 87 1.23 -0.27 11.38
N GLU A 88 1.96 -1.18 10.73
CA GLU A 88 2.71 -0.89 9.50
C GLU A 88 2.80 -2.09 8.57
N VAL A 89 2.42 -1.87 7.30
CA VAL A 89 2.48 -2.85 6.22
C VAL A 89 3.19 -2.23 5.02
N LYS A 90 4.05 -3.01 4.37
CA LYS A 90 4.75 -2.63 3.14
C LYS A 90 4.25 -3.50 1.97
N ILE A 91 4.06 -2.89 0.80
CA ILE A 91 3.67 -3.55 -0.46
C ILE A 91 4.66 -3.14 -1.55
N ASP A 92 5.25 -4.12 -2.22
CA ASP A 92 6.03 -3.92 -3.44
C ASP A 92 5.17 -4.29 -4.66
N PHE A 93 5.19 -3.47 -5.70
CA PHE A 93 4.34 -3.64 -6.88
C PHE A 93 4.99 -3.11 -8.16
N GLU A 94 4.41 -3.51 -9.29
CA GLU A 94 4.76 -3.04 -10.63
C GLU A 94 3.54 -2.42 -11.31
N MET A 95 3.77 -1.30 -12.01
CA MET A 95 2.80 -0.68 -12.90
C MET A 95 3.33 -0.62 -14.33
N SER A 96 2.45 -0.85 -15.29
CA SER A 96 2.71 -0.54 -16.69
C SER A 96 2.57 0.98 -16.90
N ASN A 97 3.55 1.59 -17.55
CA ASN A 97 3.53 2.99 -17.92
C ASN A 97 2.77 3.24 -19.23
#